data_AF-A0A0L6U7N1-F1
#
_entry.id   AF-A0A0L6U7N1-F1
#
_cell.length_a   1.000
_cell.length_b   1.000
_cell.length_c   1.000
_cell.angle_alpha   90.00
_cell.angle_beta   90.00
_cell.angle_gamma   90.00
#
_symmetry.space_group_name_H-M   'P 1'
#
loop_
_entity.id
_entity.type
_entity.pdbx_description
1 polymer ?
#
loop_
_entity_poly.entity_id
_entity_poly.type
_entity_poly.pdbx_seq_one_letter_code
_entity_poly.pdbx_strand_id
1 'polypeptide(L)'
;MTGYEAAQRQVDWFTDAGMMEGFKKLITFLLDRTNTVNGVRYGDDDTVLAFETGNELNWADPSHVSFLRPPPAQWTLEIAQHIKSLAPRTLVMDGSYSRKNSSFWEPDVLDSQYVDLFSYHLYGEGELKAYPALHKEVRAHGKTLIIGEHGFYADIETYEAAYQEFDCAGALIWSLRGHSQQSGFDTHSEGNNIFSYHAPGWLNQTSASFDTQESAVVSATYNASYAVLGLDPPPKPAPGKPEPFFVTNGTHAGLSWRGASWASRYEIFGGYLEGMSFKLISNQVQDNVAAGEVFVPLDPRQPTKVLVLPPRRQFNVHMPHGGWTDMKWCFPGSGCWRQTHNHSISSSLFSNHSLLPSFNHTTPKLSPLPLMLPSSTRKRSLQGAWFSVRALNDDGRHGKRSKALFLKSNWFHSLSSQS
;
A
#
# COMPACT_ATOMS: atom_id res chain seq x y z
N MET A 1 3.38 -32.73 -15.29
CA MET A 1 3.07 -31.73 -14.24
C MET A 1 1.66 -32.00 -13.77
N THR A 2 1.48 -32.43 -12.52
CA THR A 2 0.18 -32.40 -11.86
C THR A 2 -0.23 -30.94 -11.67
N GLY A 3 -1.49 -30.58 -11.95
CA GLY A 3 -1.99 -29.23 -11.71
C GLY A 3 -2.03 -28.89 -10.21
N TYR A 4 -2.04 -27.61 -9.86
CA TYR A 4 -2.06 -27.14 -8.46
C TYR A 4 -3.18 -27.77 -7.63
N GLU A 5 -4.37 -27.95 -8.20
CA GLU A 5 -5.51 -28.60 -7.53
C GLU A 5 -5.27 -30.07 -7.19
N ALA A 6 -4.51 -30.79 -8.03
CA ALA A 6 -4.16 -32.18 -7.76
C ALA A 6 -3.08 -32.27 -6.68
N ALA A 7 -2.12 -31.33 -6.69
CA ALA A 7 -1.09 -31.24 -5.66
C ALA A 7 -1.69 -30.92 -4.27
N GLN A 8 -2.62 -29.97 -4.19
CA GLN A 8 -3.31 -29.61 -2.94
C GLN A 8 -4.07 -30.78 -2.30
N ARG A 9 -4.54 -31.76 -3.08
CA ARG A 9 -5.21 -32.95 -2.56
C ARG A 9 -4.25 -34.06 -2.11
N GLN A 10 -2.99 -33.99 -2.52
CA GLN A 10 -1.98 -35.04 -2.29
C GLN A 10 -0.94 -34.64 -1.27
N VAL A 11 -0.70 -33.34 -1.09
CA VAL A 11 0.34 -32.78 -0.22
C VAL A 11 -0.32 -31.82 0.76
N ASP A 12 -0.22 -32.13 2.05
CA ASP A 12 -0.56 -31.19 3.11
C ASP A 12 0.64 -30.28 3.37
N TRP A 13 0.49 -29.00 3.05
CA TRP A 13 1.55 -27.99 3.20
C TRP A 13 2.15 -27.93 4.61
N PHE A 14 1.33 -28.17 5.65
CA PHE A 14 1.75 -28.01 7.04
C PHE A 14 2.36 -29.27 7.66
N THR A 15 2.16 -30.44 7.05
CA THR A 15 2.64 -31.71 7.62
C THR A 15 3.58 -32.48 6.69
N ASP A 16 3.62 -32.15 5.40
CA ASP A 16 4.57 -32.75 4.45
C ASP A 16 6.00 -32.26 4.71
N ALA A 17 6.91 -33.21 4.92
CA ALA A 17 8.32 -32.92 5.19
C ALA A 17 9.02 -32.22 4.02
N GLY A 18 8.63 -32.52 2.77
CA GLY A 18 9.19 -31.87 1.59
C GLY A 18 8.82 -30.40 1.48
N MET A 19 7.56 -30.06 1.81
CA MET A 19 7.08 -28.67 1.88
C MET A 19 7.75 -27.90 3.02
N MET A 20 7.84 -28.50 4.21
CA MET A 20 8.54 -27.92 5.34
C MET A 20 10.00 -27.58 5.00
N GLU A 21 10.76 -28.53 4.46
CA GLU A 21 12.16 -28.32 4.09
C GLU A 21 12.31 -27.35 2.91
N GLY A 22 11.37 -27.37 1.96
CA GLY A 22 11.31 -26.39 0.87
C GLY A 22 11.13 -24.96 1.38
N PHE A 23 10.24 -24.76 2.35
CA PHE A 23 9.99 -23.45 2.94
C PHE A 23 11.16 -22.97 3.80
N LYS A 24 11.77 -23.85 4.61
CA LYS A 24 13.00 -23.53 5.36
C LYS A 24 14.13 -23.06 4.43
N LYS A 25 14.29 -23.66 3.24
CA LYS A 25 15.27 -23.21 2.23
C LYS A 25 14.99 -21.80 1.73
N LEU A 26 13.72 -21.44 1.51
CA LEU A 26 13.34 -20.09 1.12
C LEU A 26 13.67 -19.08 2.22
N ILE A 27 13.36 -19.41 3.48
CA ILE A 27 13.70 -18.59 4.65
C ILE A 27 15.22 -18.40 4.75
N THR A 28 16.00 -19.48 4.67
CA THR A 28 17.47 -19.40 4.67
C THR A 28 17.99 -18.50 3.56
N PHE A 29 17.50 -18.69 2.33
CA PHE A 29 17.89 -17.85 1.20
C PHE A 29 17.61 -16.36 1.44
N LEU A 30 16.45 -16.03 2.00
CA LEU A 30 16.08 -14.64 2.30
C LEU A 30 16.95 -14.06 3.42
N LEU A 31 17.08 -14.78 4.54
CA LEU A 31 17.77 -14.27 5.74
C LEU A 31 19.29 -14.23 5.58
N ASP A 32 19.87 -15.07 4.72
CA ASP A 32 21.30 -15.02 4.38
C ASP A 32 21.65 -13.94 3.35
N ARG A 33 20.64 -13.34 2.70
CA ARG A 33 20.86 -12.31 1.70
C ARG A 33 21.49 -11.08 2.33
N THR A 34 22.59 -10.61 1.74
CA THR A 34 23.15 -9.29 2.05
C THR A 34 22.49 -8.23 1.19
N ASN A 35 21.95 -7.20 1.82
CA ASN A 35 21.37 -6.06 1.17
C ASN A 35 22.42 -5.34 0.30
N THR A 36 22.14 -5.16 -0.98
CA THR A 36 23.08 -4.54 -1.93
C THR A 36 23.25 -3.03 -1.76
N VAL A 37 22.41 -2.39 -0.94
CA VAL A 37 22.42 -0.94 -0.69
C VAL A 37 23.21 -0.60 0.58
N ASN A 38 22.92 -1.25 1.70
CA ASN A 38 23.56 -0.96 2.99
C ASN A 38 24.63 -2.00 3.40
N GLY A 39 24.74 -3.13 2.70
CA GLY A 39 25.71 -4.18 2.98
C GLY A 39 25.39 -5.07 4.20
N VAL A 40 24.21 -4.93 4.81
CA VAL A 40 23.79 -5.69 6.00
C VAL A 40 23.06 -6.96 5.58
N ARG A 41 23.34 -8.08 6.25
CA ARG A 41 22.60 -9.34 6.07
C ARG A 41 21.19 -9.17 6.61
N TYR A 42 20.16 -9.62 5.89
CA TYR A 42 18.76 -9.42 6.29
C TYR A 42 18.47 -9.97 7.70
N GLY A 43 19.03 -11.13 8.07
CA GLY A 43 18.89 -11.68 9.42
C GLY A 43 19.61 -10.89 10.54
N ASP A 44 20.46 -9.91 10.20
CA ASP A 44 21.14 -9.02 11.16
C ASP A 44 20.64 -7.57 11.08
N ASP A 45 19.68 -7.26 10.20
CA ASP A 45 19.26 -5.89 9.92
C ASP A 45 18.25 -5.39 10.97
N ASP A 46 18.71 -4.52 11.87
CA ASP A 46 17.91 -3.95 12.96
C ASP A 46 16.77 -3.01 12.46
N THR A 47 16.64 -2.79 11.14
CA THR A 47 15.47 -2.13 10.54
C THR A 47 14.24 -3.05 10.45
N VAL A 48 14.45 -4.37 10.49
CA VAL A 48 13.37 -5.37 10.48
C VAL A 48 12.93 -5.65 11.91
N LEU A 49 11.69 -5.26 12.23
CA LEU A 49 11.10 -5.52 13.56
C LEU A 49 10.91 -7.01 13.81
N ALA A 50 10.24 -7.70 12.88
CA ALA A 50 9.87 -9.10 13.02
C ALA A 50 9.79 -9.81 11.66
N PHE A 51 9.97 -11.13 11.67
CA PHE A 51 9.57 -12.01 10.58
C PHE A 51 8.30 -12.75 10.96
N GLU A 52 7.25 -12.59 10.16
CA GLU A 52 5.99 -13.31 10.33
C GLU A 52 6.04 -14.66 9.61
N THR A 53 5.53 -15.72 10.26
CA THR A 53 5.60 -17.08 9.72
C THR A 53 4.82 -17.25 8.41
N GLY A 54 3.82 -16.40 8.15
CA GLY A 54 3.10 -16.27 6.89
C GLY A 54 1.84 -15.42 7.05
N ASN A 55 1.26 -14.98 5.94
CA ASN A 55 0.02 -14.18 5.96
C ASN A 55 -1.22 -15.06 6.10
N GLU A 56 -2.08 -14.75 7.07
CA GLU A 56 -3.39 -15.39 7.29
C GLU A 56 -3.37 -16.93 7.31
N LEU A 57 -2.36 -17.52 7.96
CA LEU A 57 -2.18 -18.96 7.95
C LEU A 57 -3.33 -19.66 8.68
N ASN A 58 -3.98 -20.57 7.98
CA ASN A 58 -5.05 -21.40 8.53
C ASN A 58 -4.91 -22.81 7.99
N TRP A 59 -5.35 -23.78 8.80
CA TRP A 59 -5.23 -25.18 8.47
C TRP A 59 -6.59 -25.86 8.51
N ALA A 60 -6.87 -26.58 7.44
CA ALA A 60 -8.16 -27.18 7.23
C ALA A 60 -8.04 -28.66 6.84
N ASP A 61 -9.15 -29.39 6.93
CA ASP A 61 -9.22 -30.79 6.52
C ASP A 61 -9.23 -30.89 4.98
N PRO A 62 -8.67 -31.96 4.37
CA PRO A 62 -8.71 -32.20 2.91
C PRO A 62 -10.07 -32.01 2.23
N SER A 63 -11.18 -32.07 2.99
CA SER A 63 -12.53 -31.85 2.49
C SER A 63 -12.96 -30.38 2.37
N HIS A 64 -12.36 -29.43 3.11
CA HIS A 64 -12.78 -28.02 3.13
C HIS A 64 -11.65 -27.11 3.59
N VAL A 65 -11.34 -26.02 2.86
CA VAL A 65 -10.63 -24.87 3.45
C VAL A 65 -11.59 -24.21 4.44
N SER A 66 -11.23 -24.22 5.72
CA SER A 66 -12.01 -23.61 6.77
C SER A 66 -11.03 -22.94 7.72
N PHE A 67 -11.25 -21.66 8.00
CA PHE A 67 -10.46 -20.87 8.94
C PHE A 67 -10.74 -21.29 10.41
N LEU A 68 -10.96 -22.59 10.65
CA LEU A 68 -11.39 -23.13 11.95
C LEU A 68 -10.22 -23.50 12.86
N ARG A 69 -9.03 -23.70 12.29
CA ARG A 69 -7.83 -24.06 13.05
C ARG A 69 -6.61 -23.30 12.55
N PRO A 70 -5.69 -22.95 13.46
CA PRO A 70 -4.37 -22.45 13.08
C PRO A 70 -3.53 -23.60 12.49
N PRO A 71 -2.35 -23.31 11.91
CA PRO A 71 -1.34 -24.30 11.61
C PRO A 71 -1.03 -25.20 12.82
N PRO A 72 -0.64 -26.48 12.62
CA PRO A 72 -0.19 -27.33 13.71
C PRO A 72 0.95 -26.66 14.48
N ALA A 73 0.92 -26.73 15.81
CA ALA A 73 1.94 -26.12 16.67
C ALA A 73 3.36 -26.53 16.25
N GLN A 74 3.57 -27.82 15.96
CA GLN A 74 4.86 -28.33 15.49
C GLN A 74 5.38 -27.57 14.27
N TRP A 75 4.52 -27.28 13.29
CA TRP A 75 4.92 -26.56 12.09
C TRP A 75 5.40 -25.15 12.44
N THR A 76 4.61 -24.40 13.20
CA THR A 76 4.96 -23.04 13.61
C THR A 76 6.26 -23.01 14.41
N LEU A 77 6.41 -23.94 15.37
CA LEU A 77 7.58 -24.00 16.25
C LEU A 77 8.85 -24.34 15.46
N GLU A 78 8.79 -25.27 14.50
CA GLU A 78 9.92 -25.60 13.63
C GLU A 78 10.35 -24.41 12.75
N ILE A 79 9.39 -23.68 12.18
CA ILE A 79 9.67 -22.48 11.38
C ILE A 79 10.24 -21.35 12.24
N ALA A 80 9.65 -21.09 13.41
CA ALA A 80 10.12 -20.08 14.35
C ALA A 80 11.55 -20.38 14.83
N GLN A 81 11.85 -21.63 15.19
CA GLN A 81 13.20 -22.07 15.54
C GLN A 81 14.20 -21.86 14.40
N HIS A 82 13.80 -22.20 13.17
CA HIS A 82 14.64 -22.01 11.99
C HIS A 82 14.97 -20.53 11.76
N ILE A 83 13.96 -19.65 11.82
CA ILE A 83 14.16 -18.20 11.74
C ILE A 83 15.09 -17.71 12.86
N LYS A 84 14.85 -18.09 14.11
CA LYS A 84 15.69 -17.70 15.25
C LYS A 84 17.14 -18.17 15.13
N SER A 85 17.39 -19.30 14.46
CA SER A 85 18.76 -19.77 14.20
C SER A 85 19.54 -18.88 13.21
N LEU A 86 18.83 -18.19 12.30
CA LEU A 86 19.40 -17.33 11.25
C LEU A 86 19.37 -15.85 11.61
N ALA A 87 18.41 -15.44 12.44
CA ALA A 87 18.15 -14.08 12.88
C ALA A 87 17.85 -14.04 14.40
N PRO A 88 18.84 -14.36 15.26
CA PRO A 88 18.61 -14.59 16.70
C PRO A 88 18.16 -13.34 17.48
N ARG A 89 18.35 -12.14 16.93
CA ARG A 89 17.97 -10.86 17.56
C ARG A 89 16.63 -10.31 17.04
N THR A 90 16.11 -10.83 15.94
CA THR A 90 14.87 -10.35 15.33
C THR A 90 13.67 -11.07 15.95
N LEU A 91 12.55 -10.37 16.10
CA LEU A 91 11.32 -10.97 16.64
C LEU A 91 10.71 -11.94 15.62
N VAL A 92 10.01 -12.96 16.10
CA VAL A 92 9.19 -13.84 15.26
C VAL A 92 7.72 -13.59 15.60
N MET A 93 6.93 -13.35 14.58
CA MET A 93 5.49 -13.14 14.67
C MET A 93 4.75 -14.37 14.14
N ASP A 94 3.82 -14.89 14.93
CA ASP A 94 2.90 -15.92 14.45
C ASP A 94 1.81 -15.26 13.60
N GLY A 95 1.69 -15.70 12.33
CA GLY A 95 0.70 -15.20 11.38
C GLY A 95 -0.52 -16.10 11.20
N SER A 96 -0.89 -16.87 12.23
CA SER A 96 -2.10 -17.68 12.20
C SER A 96 -3.34 -16.80 12.18
N TYR A 97 -4.30 -17.16 11.34
CA TYR A 97 -5.59 -16.49 11.23
C TYR A 97 -6.71 -17.52 11.22
N SER A 98 -7.23 -17.81 12.40
CA SER A 98 -8.27 -18.83 12.57
C SER A 98 -9.24 -18.49 13.70
N ARG A 99 -10.43 -19.07 13.62
CA ARG A 99 -11.49 -19.01 14.64
C ARG A 99 -11.85 -20.41 15.10
N LYS A 100 -11.23 -20.83 16.20
CA LYS A 100 -11.69 -21.97 16.99
C LYS A 100 -12.44 -21.44 18.20
N ASN A 101 -13.54 -22.09 18.58
CA ASN A 101 -14.38 -21.64 19.71
C ASN A 101 -13.64 -21.54 21.06
N SER A 102 -12.41 -22.08 21.18
CA SER A 102 -11.66 -22.15 22.43
C SER A 102 -10.35 -21.34 22.46
N SER A 103 -9.78 -20.95 21.32
CA SER A 103 -8.48 -20.28 21.22
C SER A 103 -8.22 -19.79 19.78
N PHE A 104 -7.49 -18.69 19.60
CA PHE A 104 -7.13 -18.19 18.26
C PHE A 104 -5.83 -18.79 17.71
N TRP A 105 -4.97 -19.31 18.59
CA TRP A 105 -3.67 -19.91 18.27
C TRP A 105 -3.52 -21.31 18.90
N GLU A 106 -2.44 -22.02 18.60
CA GLU A 106 -2.14 -23.24 19.36
C GLU A 106 -1.50 -22.90 20.72
N PRO A 107 -1.92 -23.53 21.83
CA PRO A 107 -1.38 -23.24 23.16
C PRO A 107 0.15 -23.38 23.27
N ASP A 108 0.72 -24.42 22.66
CA ASP A 108 2.17 -24.66 22.67
C ASP A 108 2.95 -23.54 21.95
N VAL A 109 2.30 -22.84 21.01
CA VAL A 109 2.88 -21.69 20.32
C VAL A 109 2.84 -20.45 21.22
N LEU A 110 1.72 -20.22 21.92
CA LEU A 110 1.57 -19.13 22.90
C LEU A 110 2.61 -19.21 24.01
N ASP A 111 2.98 -20.42 24.44
CA ASP A 111 4.00 -20.67 25.48
C ASP A 111 5.44 -20.75 24.94
N SER A 112 5.63 -20.67 23.63
CA SER A 112 6.94 -20.86 22.99
C SER A 112 7.93 -19.74 23.28
N GLN A 113 9.19 -20.07 23.55
CA GLN A 113 10.28 -19.09 23.61
C GLN A 113 10.71 -18.56 22.24
N TYR A 114 10.29 -19.22 21.16
CA TYR A 114 10.73 -18.88 19.79
C TYR A 114 9.78 -17.93 19.06
N VAL A 115 8.56 -17.73 19.59
CA VAL A 115 7.56 -16.82 19.05
C VAL A 115 7.35 -15.68 20.03
N ASP A 116 7.52 -14.45 19.56
CA ASP A 116 7.52 -13.25 20.41
C ASP A 116 6.23 -12.45 20.29
N LEU A 117 5.70 -12.36 19.06
CA LEU A 117 4.55 -11.54 18.70
C LEU A 117 3.42 -12.40 18.11
N PHE A 118 2.19 -11.97 18.33
CA PHE A 118 1.00 -12.57 17.73
C PHE A 118 0.25 -11.50 16.94
N SER A 119 -0.11 -11.81 15.70
CA SER A 119 -0.91 -10.92 14.85
C SER A 119 -2.31 -11.48 14.62
N TYR A 120 -3.28 -10.59 14.45
CA TYR A 120 -4.62 -10.96 13.98
C TYR A 120 -5.22 -9.86 13.12
N HIS A 121 -6.13 -10.24 12.22
CA HIS A 121 -6.76 -9.32 11.27
C HIS A 121 -8.22 -9.03 11.63
N LEU A 122 -8.66 -7.78 11.55
CA LEU A 122 -9.98 -7.32 11.96
C LEU A 122 -10.66 -6.51 10.85
N TYR A 123 -11.26 -7.22 9.89
CA TYR A 123 -11.91 -6.64 8.72
C TYR A 123 -13.42 -6.46 8.89
N GLY A 124 -13.90 -5.23 8.78
CA GLY A 124 -15.31 -4.91 9.00
C GLY A 124 -15.68 -4.82 10.48
N GLU A 125 -16.71 -4.05 10.76
CA GLU A 125 -17.04 -3.60 12.13
C GLU A 125 -17.42 -4.73 13.08
N GLY A 126 -18.00 -5.81 12.52
CA GLY A 126 -18.35 -7.00 13.29
C GLY A 126 -17.15 -7.72 13.90
N GLU A 127 -15.99 -7.62 13.25
CA GLU A 127 -14.77 -8.33 13.68
C GLU A 127 -14.12 -7.69 14.90
N LEU A 128 -14.33 -6.39 15.12
CA LEU A 128 -13.81 -5.66 16.29
C LEU A 128 -14.20 -6.33 17.62
N LYS A 129 -15.35 -7.01 17.69
CA LYS A 129 -15.81 -7.75 18.87
C LYS A 129 -14.87 -8.86 19.33
N ALA A 130 -14.00 -9.35 18.45
CA ALA A 130 -13.01 -10.37 18.79
C ALA A 130 -11.81 -9.80 19.57
N TYR A 131 -11.56 -8.48 19.47
CA TYR A 131 -10.37 -7.84 20.01
C TYR A 131 -10.13 -8.12 21.51
N PRO A 132 -11.12 -7.94 22.43
CA PRO A 132 -10.88 -8.19 23.85
C PRO A 132 -10.48 -9.63 24.17
N ALA A 133 -11.00 -10.61 23.41
CA ALA A 133 -10.68 -12.02 23.61
C ALA A 133 -9.27 -12.35 23.09
N LEU A 134 -8.93 -11.90 21.88
CA LEU A 134 -7.59 -12.01 21.30
C LEU A 134 -6.54 -11.43 22.26
N HIS A 135 -6.79 -10.22 22.73
CA HIS A 135 -5.86 -9.51 23.57
C HIS A 135 -5.66 -10.16 24.94
N LYS A 136 -6.77 -10.62 25.55
CA LYS A 136 -6.71 -11.33 26.82
C LYS A 136 -5.94 -12.64 26.71
N GLU A 137 -6.14 -13.40 25.64
CA GLU A 137 -5.43 -14.66 25.42
C GLU A 137 -3.92 -14.44 25.32
N VAL A 138 -3.46 -13.58 24.42
CA VAL A 138 -2.03 -13.31 24.23
C VAL A 138 -1.38 -12.77 25.52
N ARG A 139 -2.05 -11.85 26.23
CA ARG A 139 -1.55 -11.33 27.52
C ARG A 139 -1.47 -12.39 28.62
N ALA A 140 -2.37 -13.38 28.65
CA ALA A 140 -2.34 -14.44 29.66
C ALA A 140 -1.04 -15.27 29.61
N HIS A 141 -0.39 -15.31 28.45
CA HIS A 141 0.90 -15.98 28.23
C HIS A 141 2.10 -15.03 28.31
N GLY A 142 1.90 -13.77 28.72
CA GLY A 142 2.98 -12.77 28.78
C GLY A 142 3.53 -12.38 27.41
N LYS A 143 2.73 -12.54 26.35
CA LYS A 143 3.10 -12.24 24.96
C LYS A 143 2.52 -10.90 24.50
N THR A 144 2.95 -10.44 23.32
CA THR A 144 2.53 -9.16 22.76
C THR A 144 1.64 -9.36 21.53
N LEU A 145 0.48 -8.70 21.53
CA LEU A 145 -0.45 -8.66 20.39
C LEU A 145 -0.18 -7.42 19.53
N ILE A 146 -0.25 -7.60 18.20
CA ILE A 146 -0.35 -6.53 17.20
C ILE A 146 -1.60 -6.81 16.36
N ILE A 147 -2.39 -5.79 16.05
CA ILE A 147 -3.42 -5.92 15.02
C ILE A 147 -2.74 -5.75 13.66
N GLY A 148 -2.46 -6.90 13.02
CA GLY A 148 -1.64 -6.98 11.81
C GLY A 148 -2.29 -6.36 10.59
N GLU A 149 -3.63 -6.43 10.52
CA GLU A 149 -4.44 -5.76 9.52
C GLU A 149 -5.80 -5.39 10.13
N HIS A 150 -6.33 -4.21 9.80
CA HIS A 150 -7.71 -3.87 10.10
C HIS A 150 -8.26 -2.86 9.10
N GLY A 151 -9.59 -2.72 9.05
CA GLY A 151 -10.25 -1.71 8.23
C GLY A 151 -11.59 -2.17 7.70
N PHE A 152 -12.05 -1.53 6.61
CA PHE A 152 -13.33 -1.81 5.93
C PHE A 152 -14.56 -1.48 6.79
N TYR A 153 -14.43 -0.48 7.65
CA TYR A 153 -15.55 0.02 8.43
C TYR A 153 -16.43 0.94 7.59
N ALA A 154 -17.71 1.00 7.96
CA ALA A 154 -18.70 1.75 7.21
C ALA A 154 -18.46 3.25 7.33
N ASP A 155 -18.11 3.69 8.54
CA ASP A 155 -18.02 5.09 8.92
C ASP A 155 -16.66 5.40 9.59
N ILE A 156 -16.23 6.66 9.51
CA ILE A 156 -14.97 7.12 10.06
C ILE A 156 -14.92 7.00 11.59
N GLU A 157 -16.05 7.22 12.26
CA GLU A 157 -16.17 7.15 13.71
C GLU A 157 -15.81 5.74 14.23
N THR A 158 -16.04 4.69 13.43
CA THR A 158 -15.65 3.32 13.79
C THR A 158 -14.14 3.15 13.81
N TYR A 159 -13.38 3.83 12.94
CA TYR A 159 -11.92 3.81 12.99
C TYR A 159 -11.40 4.50 14.26
N GLU A 160 -11.96 5.66 14.61
CA GLU A 160 -11.57 6.37 15.83
C GLU A 160 -11.89 5.56 17.09
N ALA A 161 -13.07 4.93 17.14
CA ALA A 161 -13.46 4.04 18.24
C ALA A 161 -12.54 2.82 18.33
N ALA A 162 -12.19 2.18 17.21
CA ALA A 162 -11.26 1.05 17.18
C ALA A 162 -9.89 1.46 17.73
N TYR A 163 -9.35 2.61 17.33
CA TYR A 163 -8.06 3.10 17.86
C TYR A 163 -8.10 3.46 19.36
N GLN A 164 -9.26 3.84 19.90
CA GLN A 164 -9.44 4.04 21.34
C GLN A 164 -9.54 2.70 22.11
N GLU A 165 -10.08 1.67 21.48
CA GLU A 165 -10.19 0.33 22.07
C GLU A 165 -8.86 -0.44 22.01
N PHE A 166 -8.07 -0.27 20.95
CA PHE A 166 -6.81 -0.95 20.74
C PHE A 166 -5.70 -0.48 21.70
N ASP A 167 -5.66 -1.09 22.88
CA ASP A 167 -4.60 -0.98 23.89
C ASP A 167 -3.44 -1.99 23.73
N CYS A 168 -3.27 -2.58 22.53
CA CYS A 168 -2.18 -3.50 22.19
C CYS A 168 -0.92 -2.75 21.70
N ALA A 169 0.11 -3.45 21.25
CA ALA A 169 1.38 -2.81 20.88
C ALA A 169 1.32 -1.97 19.58
N GLY A 170 0.29 -2.19 18.75
CA GLY A 170 0.06 -1.42 17.53
C GLY A 170 -1.02 -2.02 16.66
N ALA A 171 -1.54 -1.22 15.73
CA ALA A 171 -2.52 -1.63 14.73
C ALA A 171 -2.12 -1.09 13.35
N LEU A 172 -2.26 -1.90 12.32
CA LEU A 172 -1.87 -1.58 10.95
C LEU A 172 -3.11 -1.54 10.04
N ILE A 173 -3.42 -0.36 9.51
CA ILE A 173 -4.54 -0.19 8.58
C ILE A 173 -4.25 -0.87 7.23
N TRP A 174 -5.19 -1.65 6.74
CA TRP A 174 -5.15 -2.22 5.39
C TRP A 174 -5.92 -1.33 4.40
N SER A 175 -5.30 -0.77 3.37
CA SER A 175 -3.84 -0.75 3.10
C SER A 175 -3.41 0.54 2.44
N LEU A 176 -2.16 0.94 2.67
CA LEU A 176 -1.53 2.07 1.99
C LEU A 176 -0.87 1.63 0.68
N ARG A 177 -0.98 2.45 -0.37
CA ARG A 177 -0.24 2.29 -1.62
C ARG A 177 0.63 3.50 -1.93
N GLY A 178 1.74 3.24 -2.62
CA GLY A 178 2.72 4.25 -2.99
C GLY A 178 2.37 4.97 -4.29
N HIS A 179 3.14 6.04 -4.56
CA HIS A 179 3.15 6.63 -5.89
C HIS A 179 3.68 5.63 -6.92
N SER A 180 3.03 5.57 -8.08
CA SER A 180 3.44 4.69 -9.15
C SER A 180 4.72 5.20 -9.82
N GLN A 181 5.54 4.27 -10.33
CA GLN A 181 6.71 4.61 -11.15
C GLN A 181 6.32 5.43 -12.39
N GLN A 182 5.09 5.27 -12.87
CA GLN A 182 4.54 5.95 -14.04
C GLN A 182 3.93 7.33 -13.74
N SER A 183 4.00 7.84 -12.51
CA SER A 183 3.22 8.97 -11.93
C SER A 183 1.86 8.56 -11.36
N GLY A 184 1.25 9.44 -10.56
CA GLY A 184 0.01 9.13 -9.84
C GLY A 184 0.24 8.07 -8.77
N PHE A 185 -0.78 7.30 -8.45
CA PHE A 185 -0.73 6.26 -7.43
C PHE A 185 -1.05 4.88 -7.98
N ASP A 186 -0.40 3.86 -7.41
CA ASP A 186 -0.87 2.49 -7.53
C ASP A 186 -2.14 2.34 -6.69
N THR A 187 -3.16 1.66 -7.20
CA THR A 187 -4.46 1.51 -6.55
C THR A 187 -4.83 0.04 -6.40
N HIS A 188 -5.56 -0.29 -5.34
CA HIS A 188 -6.09 -1.62 -5.11
C HIS A 188 -7.55 -1.53 -4.70
N SER A 189 -8.38 -2.50 -5.12
CA SER A 189 -9.80 -2.57 -4.77
C SER A 189 -10.09 -3.86 -4.04
N GLU A 190 -10.86 -3.73 -2.96
CA GLU A 190 -11.36 -4.86 -2.14
C GLU A 190 -12.81 -5.21 -2.47
N GLY A 191 -13.35 -4.63 -3.55
CA GLY A 191 -14.79 -4.62 -3.83
C GLY A 191 -15.55 -3.69 -2.88
N ASN A 192 -16.89 -3.68 -3.00
CA ASN A 192 -17.76 -2.89 -2.12
C ASN A 192 -17.39 -1.41 -1.96
N ASN A 193 -16.84 -0.80 -3.03
CA ASN A 193 -16.34 0.58 -3.06
C ASN A 193 -15.17 0.89 -2.12
N ILE A 194 -14.53 -0.14 -1.56
CA ILE A 194 -13.35 -0.01 -0.71
C ILE A 194 -12.10 -0.08 -1.57
N PHE A 195 -11.22 0.88 -1.37
CA PHE A 195 -9.95 0.97 -2.08
C PHE A 195 -8.79 1.19 -1.11
N SER A 196 -7.58 0.93 -1.59
CA SER A 196 -6.36 1.30 -0.86
C SER A 196 -6.29 2.81 -0.60
N TYR A 197 -5.70 3.17 0.52
CA TYR A 197 -5.44 4.54 0.94
C TYR A 197 -4.10 5.08 0.40
N HIS A 198 -3.98 6.40 0.34
CA HIS A 198 -2.79 7.10 -0.12
C HIS A 198 -2.49 8.28 0.80
N ALA A 199 -1.25 8.43 1.28
CA ALA A 199 -0.89 9.57 2.11
C ALA A 199 -0.61 10.81 1.24
N PRO A 200 -1.21 11.98 1.52
CA PRO A 200 -1.92 12.35 2.76
C PRO A 200 -3.43 12.06 2.79
N GLY A 201 -4.00 11.71 1.64
CA GLY A 201 -5.42 11.41 1.46
C GLY A 201 -6.21 12.64 1.06
N TRP A 202 -7.18 12.49 0.16
CA TRP A 202 -7.98 13.60 -0.38
C TRP A 202 -9.45 13.48 -0.01
N LEU A 203 -10.13 14.60 0.21
CA LEU A 203 -11.59 14.63 0.39
C LEU A 203 -12.33 14.48 -0.94
N ASN A 204 -11.72 15.01 -2.01
CA ASN A 204 -12.30 15.02 -3.35
C ASN A 204 -11.43 14.16 -4.27
N GLN A 205 -11.89 12.94 -4.56
CA GLN A 205 -11.14 12.03 -5.42
C GLN A 205 -11.20 12.45 -6.88
N THR A 206 -10.08 12.33 -7.57
CA THR A 206 -10.00 12.56 -9.02
C THR A 206 -9.88 11.28 -9.84
N SER A 207 -9.98 10.13 -9.17
CA SER A 207 -10.07 8.79 -9.74
C SER A 207 -11.17 7.99 -9.06
N ALA A 208 -11.81 7.08 -9.79
CA ALA A 208 -12.81 6.16 -9.26
C ALA A 208 -12.20 5.03 -8.40
N SER A 209 -10.88 4.86 -8.46
CA SER A 209 -10.15 3.81 -7.73
C SER A 209 -9.48 4.33 -6.44
N PHE A 210 -9.99 5.44 -5.92
CA PHE A 210 -9.56 6.08 -4.68
C PHE A 210 -10.68 5.96 -3.66
N ASP A 211 -10.30 5.76 -2.41
CA ASP A 211 -11.25 5.45 -1.35
C ASP A 211 -11.95 6.73 -0.86
N THR A 212 -13.26 6.69 -0.66
CA THR A 212 -14.03 7.90 -0.33
C THR A 212 -13.76 8.42 1.08
N GLN A 213 -13.17 7.59 1.95
CA GLN A 213 -12.85 7.92 3.34
C GLN A 213 -11.35 8.16 3.58
N GLU A 214 -10.49 8.03 2.55
CA GLU A 214 -9.04 7.97 2.72
C GLU A 214 -8.45 9.16 3.49
N SER A 215 -8.92 10.38 3.26
CA SER A 215 -8.37 11.57 3.93
C SER A 215 -8.58 11.50 5.44
N ALA A 216 -9.75 11.04 5.86
CA ALA A 216 -10.11 10.91 7.26
C ALA A 216 -9.41 9.70 7.89
N VAL A 217 -9.40 8.54 7.20
CA VAL A 217 -8.74 7.31 7.69
C VAL A 217 -7.23 7.50 7.83
N VAL A 218 -6.55 8.09 6.84
CA VAL A 218 -5.11 8.38 6.92
C VAL A 218 -4.81 9.37 8.06
N SER A 219 -5.67 10.38 8.24
CA SER A 219 -5.51 11.35 9.33
C SER A 219 -5.71 10.73 10.71
N ALA A 220 -6.76 9.92 10.90
CA ALA A 220 -7.05 9.21 12.14
C ALA A 220 -5.93 8.22 12.48
N THR A 221 -5.47 7.45 11.50
CA THR A 221 -4.35 6.50 11.66
C THR A 221 -3.06 7.21 12.10
N TYR A 222 -2.72 8.33 11.45
CA TYR A 222 -1.56 9.12 11.85
C TYR A 222 -1.68 9.62 13.28
N ASN A 223 -2.83 10.17 13.66
CA ASN A 223 -3.03 10.70 15.02
C ASN A 223 -2.96 9.57 16.07
N ALA A 224 -3.58 8.42 15.79
CA ALA A 224 -3.55 7.24 16.65
C ALA A 224 -2.11 6.75 16.89
N SER A 225 -1.24 6.80 15.88
CA SER A 225 0.16 6.37 16.00
C SER A 225 1.00 7.18 16.99
N TYR A 226 0.61 8.43 17.29
CA TYR A 226 1.22 9.24 18.36
C TYR A 226 0.47 9.08 19.68
N ALA A 227 -0.86 9.01 19.63
CA ALA A 227 -1.69 8.88 20.82
C ALA A 227 -1.38 7.59 21.61
N VAL A 228 -1.12 6.47 20.93
CA VAL A 228 -0.71 5.21 21.57
C VAL A 228 0.61 5.33 22.36
N LEU A 229 1.45 6.31 22.02
CA LEU A 229 2.69 6.63 22.73
C LEU A 229 2.50 7.71 23.80
N GLY A 230 1.28 8.20 24.01
CA GLY A 230 0.99 9.35 24.88
C GLY A 230 1.54 10.68 24.34
N LEU A 231 1.71 10.79 23.02
CA LEU A 231 2.26 11.97 22.36
C LEU A 231 1.19 12.73 21.58
N ASP A 232 1.34 14.05 21.51
CA ASP A 232 0.57 14.87 20.57
C ASP A 232 1.12 14.69 19.14
N PRO A 233 0.27 14.50 18.13
CA PRO A 233 0.72 14.35 16.76
C PRO A 233 1.34 15.67 16.26
N PRO A 234 2.55 15.64 15.69
CA PRO A 234 3.15 16.82 15.08
C PRO A 234 2.41 17.18 13.78
N PRO A 235 2.65 18.39 13.23
CA PRO A 235 2.19 18.72 11.88
C PRO A 235 2.64 17.68 10.85
N LYS A 236 1.85 17.49 9.79
CA LYS A 236 2.15 16.46 8.80
C LYS A 236 3.55 16.70 8.19
N PRO A 237 4.30 15.63 7.85
CA PRO A 237 5.65 15.77 7.31
C PRO A 237 5.71 16.69 6.09
N ALA A 238 6.81 17.45 5.97
CA ALA A 238 7.10 18.18 4.74
C ALA A 238 7.41 17.16 3.62
N PRO A 239 6.84 17.29 2.41
CA PRO A 239 7.06 16.30 1.38
C PRO A 239 8.52 16.25 0.92
N GLY A 240 8.92 15.07 0.47
CA GLY A 240 10.20 14.84 -0.19
C GLY A 240 10.34 15.58 -1.53
N LYS A 241 11.42 15.29 -2.25
CA LYS A 241 11.69 15.86 -3.57
C LYS A 241 11.02 15.00 -4.66
N PRO A 242 10.07 15.53 -5.44
CA PRO A 242 9.49 14.79 -6.55
C PRO A 242 10.52 14.54 -7.66
N GLU A 243 10.31 13.47 -8.43
CA GLU A 243 11.15 13.12 -9.58
C GLU A 243 10.40 13.38 -10.88
N PRO A 244 10.55 14.57 -11.49
CA PRO A 244 9.88 14.87 -12.74
C PRO A 244 10.47 14.08 -13.91
N PHE A 245 9.67 13.91 -14.95
CA PHE A 245 10.06 13.42 -16.27
C PHE A 245 9.09 13.98 -17.32
N PHE A 246 9.49 13.97 -18.59
CA PHE A 246 8.63 14.43 -19.68
C PHE A 246 7.88 13.26 -20.32
N VAL A 247 6.65 13.54 -20.73
CA VAL A 247 5.78 12.62 -21.45
C VAL A 247 5.14 13.35 -22.63
N THR A 248 4.55 12.62 -23.57
CA THR A 248 3.73 13.18 -24.65
C THR A 248 2.42 12.43 -24.78
N ASN A 249 1.35 13.16 -25.11
CA ASN A 249 0.07 12.58 -25.53
C ASN A 249 -0.06 12.50 -27.07
N GLY A 250 1.06 12.65 -27.80
CA GLY A 250 1.14 12.70 -29.25
C GLY A 250 1.05 14.11 -29.84
N THR A 251 0.30 15.03 -29.20
CA THR A 251 0.12 16.41 -29.70
C THR A 251 0.91 17.44 -28.92
N HIS A 252 1.10 17.21 -27.62
CA HIS A 252 1.81 18.10 -26.70
C HIS A 252 2.86 17.32 -25.91
N ALA A 253 3.98 17.97 -25.60
CA ALA A 253 4.83 17.54 -24.50
C ALA A 253 4.22 18.01 -23.18
N GLY A 254 4.35 17.19 -22.15
CA GLY A 254 3.91 17.51 -20.81
C GLY A 254 4.92 17.08 -19.76
N LEU A 255 4.75 17.65 -18.58
CA LEU A 255 5.46 17.29 -17.38
C LEU A 255 4.65 16.26 -16.60
N SER A 256 5.33 15.22 -16.15
CA SER A 256 4.84 14.25 -15.19
C SER A 256 5.89 14.07 -14.11
N TRP A 257 5.58 13.35 -13.02
CA TRP A 257 6.53 13.12 -11.94
C TRP A 257 6.16 11.89 -11.11
N ARG A 258 7.18 11.27 -10.49
CA ARG A 258 6.97 10.42 -9.33
C ARG A 258 6.78 11.34 -8.14
N GLY A 259 5.67 11.16 -7.44
CA GLY A 259 5.29 12.04 -6.34
C GLY A 259 6.11 11.83 -5.08
N ALA A 260 5.74 12.55 -4.03
CA ALA A 260 6.41 12.52 -2.75
C ALA A 260 5.39 12.23 -1.64
N SER A 261 5.73 11.35 -0.70
CA SER A 261 4.86 11.05 0.44
C SER A 261 4.43 12.33 1.16
N TRP A 262 3.16 12.40 1.58
CA TRP A 262 2.53 13.58 2.20
C TRP A 262 2.35 14.80 1.29
N ALA A 263 2.67 14.72 0.00
CA ALA A 263 2.32 15.77 -0.95
C ALA A 263 0.81 15.72 -1.25
N SER A 264 0.10 16.83 -1.04
CA SER A 264 -1.29 16.95 -1.45
C SER A 264 -1.48 17.74 -2.73
N ARG A 265 -0.49 18.58 -3.06
CA ARG A 265 -0.46 19.38 -4.29
C ARG A 265 0.98 19.74 -4.65
N TYR A 266 1.12 20.24 -5.87
CA TYR A 266 2.39 20.56 -6.49
C TYR A 266 2.37 21.94 -7.14
N GLU A 267 3.51 22.59 -7.02
CA GLU A 267 3.88 23.79 -7.76
C GLU A 267 4.76 23.41 -8.95
N ILE A 268 4.46 24.02 -10.09
CA ILE A 268 5.21 23.87 -11.33
C ILE A 268 5.94 25.17 -11.59
N PHE A 269 7.23 25.07 -11.89
CA PHE A 269 8.06 26.22 -12.24
C PHE A 269 8.62 26.04 -13.65
N GLY A 270 8.66 27.13 -14.40
CA GLY A 270 9.33 27.16 -15.70
C GLY A 270 10.24 28.38 -15.86
N GLY A 271 11.30 28.24 -16.66
CA GLY A 271 12.27 29.31 -16.91
C GLY A 271 13.12 29.07 -18.15
N TYR A 272 13.67 30.14 -18.71
CA TYR A 272 14.56 30.06 -19.88
C TYR A 272 15.98 29.61 -19.51
N LEU A 273 16.44 29.95 -18.31
CA LEU A 273 17.78 29.67 -17.82
C LEU A 273 17.70 28.79 -16.58
N GLU A 274 18.60 27.81 -16.49
CA GLU A 274 18.72 26.92 -15.35
C GLU A 274 19.01 27.74 -14.07
N GLY A 275 18.33 27.43 -12.97
CA GLY A 275 18.58 27.99 -11.63
C GLY A 275 18.28 29.48 -11.41
N MET A 276 18.24 30.33 -12.44
CA MET A 276 18.34 31.79 -12.26
C MET A 276 17.07 32.59 -12.58
N SER A 277 16.05 32.01 -13.24
CA SER A 277 14.88 32.78 -13.70
C SER A 277 13.57 31.97 -13.74
N PHE A 278 13.38 31.07 -12.79
CA PHE A 278 12.15 30.29 -12.75
C PHE A 278 10.99 31.09 -12.19
N LYS A 279 9.87 31.09 -12.93
CA LYS A 279 8.59 31.60 -12.46
C LYS A 279 7.70 30.43 -12.06
N LEU A 280 6.92 30.64 -11.00
CA LEU A 280 5.80 29.79 -10.66
C LEU A 280 4.76 29.90 -11.78
N ILE A 281 4.48 28.80 -12.47
CA ILE A 281 3.52 28.76 -13.57
C ILE A 281 2.22 28.06 -13.18
N SER A 282 2.23 27.20 -12.16
CA SER A 282 1.01 26.62 -11.56
C SER A 282 1.29 26.24 -10.11
N ASN A 283 0.29 26.28 -9.22
CA ASN A 283 0.50 26.10 -7.77
C ASN A 283 -0.52 25.19 -7.06
N GLN A 284 -1.42 24.55 -7.80
CA GLN A 284 -2.50 23.72 -7.25
C GLN A 284 -2.66 22.40 -8.02
N VAL A 285 -1.56 21.87 -8.58
CA VAL A 285 -1.64 20.63 -9.35
C VAL A 285 -1.67 19.44 -8.40
N GLN A 286 -2.70 18.59 -8.50
CA GLN A 286 -2.79 17.35 -7.74
C GLN A 286 -2.37 16.16 -8.60
N ASP A 287 -1.88 15.11 -7.94
CA ASP A 287 -1.54 13.82 -8.54
C ASP A 287 -2.33 12.65 -7.93
N ASN A 288 -3.47 12.93 -7.28
CA ASN A 288 -4.42 11.94 -6.77
C ASN A 288 -5.24 11.28 -7.89
N VAL A 289 -4.52 10.74 -8.86
CA VAL A 289 -5.00 10.04 -10.05
C VAL A 289 -4.38 8.65 -10.11
N ALA A 290 -4.92 7.79 -10.97
CA ALA A 290 -4.37 6.47 -11.20
C ALA A 290 -2.96 6.53 -11.82
N ALA A 291 -2.25 5.41 -11.73
CA ALA A 291 -0.93 5.23 -12.29
C ALA A 291 -0.85 5.71 -13.75
N GLY A 292 0.09 6.61 -14.05
CA GLY A 292 0.34 7.08 -15.42
C GLY A 292 -0.50 8.29 -15.85
N GLU A 293 -1.37 8.86 -15.02
CA GLU A 293 -2.35 9.88 -15.45
C GLU A 293 -1.97 11.33 -15.12
N VAL A 294 -0.80 11.56 -14.50
CA VAL A 294 -0.32 12.92 -14.25
C VAL A 294 0.24 13.50 -15.55
N PHE A 295 -0.43 14.53 -16.06
CA PHE A 295 -0.02 15.24 -17.26
C PHE A 295 -0.26 16.74 -17.13
N VAL A 296 0.82 17.52 -17.08
CA VAL A 296 0.77 18.99 -17.16
C VAL A 296 1.29 19.41 -18.53
N PRO A 297 0.43 19.90 -19.46
CA PRO A 297 0.89 20.33 -20.77
C PRO A 297 1.88 21.49 -20.66
N LEU A 298 2.96 21.44 -21.42
CA LEU A 298 4.01 22.45 -21.43
C LEU A 298 4.16 23.11 -22.80
N ASP A 299 4.44 24.41 -22.80
CA ASP A 299 4.97 25.12 -23.97
C ASP A 299 6.41 25.59 -23.68
N PRO A 300 7.45 24.89 -24.21
CA PRO A 300 8.83 25.29 -24.02
C PRO A 300 9.19 26.62 -24.70
N ARG A 301 8.31 27.21 -25.52
CA ARG A 301 8.50 28.55 -26.11
C ARG A 301 7.96 29.66 -25.20
N GLN A 302 7.09 29.32 -24.25
CA GLN A 302 6.51 30.26 -23.28
C GLN A 302 6.63 29.73 -21.84
N PRO A 303 7.83 29.35 -21.37
CA PRO A 303 8.00 28.60 -20.12
C PRO A 303 7.67 29.38 -18.85
N THR A 304 7.50 30.69 -18.92
CA THR A 304 7.14 31.54 -17.78
C THR A 304 5.67 31.94 -17.79
N LYS A 305 4.88 31.46 -18.75
CA LYS A 305 3.45 31.76 -18.84
C LYS A 305 2.70 30.94 -17.79
N VAL A 306 1.77 31.60 -17.10
CA VAL A 306 0.89 30.94 -16.11
C VAL A 306 0.05 29.88 -16.83
N LEU A 307 0.07 28.68 -16.27
CA LEU A 307 -0.72 27.52 -16.67
C LEU A 307 -1.93 27.40 -15.74
N VAL A 308 -3.10 27.70 -16.29
CA VAL A 308 -4.39 27.42 -15.65
C VAL A 308 -4.84 26.06 -16.13
N LEU A 309 -4.77 25.06 -15.24
CA LEU A 309 -5.28 23.73 -15.53
C LEU A 309 -6.78 23.69 -15.24
N PRO A 310 -7.59 23.05 -16.09
CA PRO A 310 -9.00 22.84 -15.76
C PRO A 310 -9.10 21.98 -14.50
N PRO A 311 -10.13 22.21 -13.65
CA PRO A 311 -10.38 21.32 -12.52
C PRO A 311 -10.60 19.90 -13.03
N ARG A 312 -10.00 18.92 -12.36
CA ARG A 312 -10.25 17.51 -12.67
C ARG A 312 -11.68 17.15 -12.30
N ARG A 313 -12.28 16.23 -13.05
CA ARG A 313 -13.57 15.64 -12.69
C ARG A 313 -13.40 14.97 -11.33
N GLN A 314 -14.26 15.34 -10.38
CA GLN A 314 -14.34 14.67 -9.10
C GLN A 314 -15.17 13.40 -9.24
N PHE A 315 -14.74 12.33 -8.58
CA PHE A 315 -15.46 11.07 -8.51
C PHE A 315 -16.12 10.92 -7.13
N ASN A 316 -17.38 10.47 -7.16
CA ASN A 316 -18.29 10.11 -6.07
C ASN A 316 -17.81 10.41 -4.63
N VAL A 317 -18.41 11.42 -4.01
CA VAL A 317 -18.00 11.91 -2.68
C VAL A 317 -18.60 11.12 -1.51
N HIS A 318 -19.54 10.18 -1.74
CA HIS A 318 -20.30 9.51 -0.68
C HIS A 318 -20.78 8.10 -1.07
N MET A 319 -19.86 7.17 -1.37
CA MET A 319 -20.26 5.76 -1.56
C MET A 319 -20.15 5.02 -0.22
N PRO A 320 -21.21 4.30 0.21
CA PRO A 320 -21.17 3.60 1.48
C PRO A 320 -20.17 2.45 1.43
N HIS A 321 -19.42 2.29 2.51
CA HIS A 321 -18.61 1.08 2.77
C HIS A 321 -19.37 0.09 3.69
N GLY A 322 -20.60 0.44 4.07
CA GLY A 322 -21.44 -0.39 4.91
C GLY A 322 -21.80 -1.73 4.28
N GLY A 323 -21.98 -2.74 5.14
CA GLY A 323 -22.37 -4.08 4.72
C GLY A 323 -21.23 -5.00 4.29
N TRP A 324 -19.96 -4.55 4.37
CA TRP A 324 -18.82 -5.44 4.21
C TRP A 324 -18.83 -6.51 5.32
N THR A 325 -18.64 -7.77 4.95
CA THR A 325 -18.58 -8.92 5.87
C THR A 325 -17.42 -9.80 5.47
N ASP A 326 -16.61 -10.23 6.44
CA ASP A 326 -15.52 -11.16 6.16
C ASP A 326 -16.11 -12.54 5.85
N MET A 327 -16.13 -12.87 4.56
CA MET A 327 -16.70 -14.11 4.07
C MET A 327 -15.87 -15.35 4.44
N LYS A 328 -14.64 -15.17 4.93
CA LYS A 328 -13.78 -16.26 5.44
C LYS A 328 -14.45 -17.03 6.57
N TRP A 329 -15.32 -16.38 7.33
CA TRP A 329 -16.06 -16.99 8.45
C TRP A 329 -17.42 -17.57 8.04
N CYS A 330 -17.83 -17.42 6.78
CA CYS A 330 -19.17 -17.76 6.31
C CYS A 330 -19.27 -19.17 5.72
N PHE A 331 -18.82 -20.17 6.49
CA PHE A 331 -18.97 -21.58 6.14
C PHE A 331 -20.43 -22.04 6.31
N PRO A 332 -20.86 -23.11 5.59
CA PRO A 332 -22.20 -23.66 5.70
C PRO A 332 -22.65 -23.90 7.15
N GLY A 333 -23.78 -23.32 7.54
CA GLY A 333 -24.31 -23.40 8.90
C GLY A 333 -23.77 -22.39 9.91
N SER A 334 -22.83 -21.50 9.53
CA SER A 334 -22.45 -20.33 10.34
C SER A 334 -23.57 -19.27 10.39
N GLY A 335 -23.44 -18.31 11.31
CA GLY A 335 -24.39 -17.20 11.44
C GLY A 335 -24.50 -16.34 10.19
N CYS A 336 -23.36 -15.93 9.62
CA CYS A 336 -23.33 -15.11 8.40
C CYS A 336 -23.70 -15.90 7.14
N TRP A 337 -23.40 -17.21 7.07
CA TRP A 337 -23.89 -18.06 5.97
C TRP A 337 -25.42 -18.09 5.92
N ARG A 338 -26.09 -18.23 7.07
CA ARG A 338 -27.55 -18.17 7.14
C ARG A 338 -28.12 -16.81 6.71
N GLN A 339 -27.45 -15.71 7.06
CA GLN A 339 -27.89 -14.36 6.69
C GLN A 339 -27.72 -14.10 5.17
N THR A 340 -26.61 -14.54 4.59
CA THR A 340 -26.29 -14.35 3.17
C THR A 340 -27.04 -15.32 2.24
N HIS A 341 -27.45 -16.51 2.71
CA HIS A 341 -28.20 -17.48 1.91
C HIS A 341 -29.73 -17.36 2.02
N ASN A 342 -30.25 -16.64 3.02
CA ASN A 342 -31.68 -16.32 3.11
C ASN A 342 -32.07 -15.06 2.31
N HIS A 343 -31.12 -14.19 2.00
CA HIS A 343 -31.31 -13.09 1.07
C HIS A 343 -30.63 -13.45 -0.25
N SER A 344 -31.36 -13.43 -1.36
CA SER A 344 -30.85 -13.70 -2.70
C SER A 344 -29.83 -12.63 -3.13
N ILE A 345 -28.61 -12.71 -2.62
CA ILE A 345 -27.47 -11.93 -3.06
C ILE A 345 -26.59 -12.86 -3.90
N SER A 346 -26.50 -12.51 -5.19
CA SER A 346 -25.74 -13.20 -6.23
C SER A 346 -24.37 -13.70 -5.75
N SER A 347 -24.20 -15.01 -5.82
CA SER A 347 -22.98 -15.78 -5.56
C SER A 347 -21.89 -15.59 -6.63
N SER A 348 -21.35 -14.38 -6.74
CA SER A 348 -20.19 -14.10 -7.64
C SER A 348 -18.87 -13.84 -6.89
N LEU A 349 -18.81 -14.12 -5.58
CA LEU A 349 -17.67 -13.76 -4.72
C LEU A 349 -16.56 -14.82 -4.62
N PHE A 350 -16.72 -15.99 -5.25
CA PHE A 350 -15.63 -16.95 -5.39
C PHE A 350 -14.99 -16.77 -6.77
N SER A 351 -14.03 -15.87 -6.86
CA SER A 351 -13.13 -15.78 -8.00
C SER A 351 -11.73 -15.52 -7.47
N ASN A 352 -10.85 -16.47 -7.77
CA ASN A 352 -9.42 -16.51 -7.47
C ASN A 352 -8.79 -15.12 -7.36
N HIS A 353 -8.03 -14.90 -6.27
CA HIS A 353 -7.04 -13.83 -6.12
C HIS A 353 -5.91 -14.02 -7.14
N SER A 354 -6.23 -13.79 -8.40
CA SER A 354 -5.31 -13.64 -9.51
C SER A 354 -6.13 -13.01 -10.62
N LEU A 355 -6.00 -11.71 -10.78
CA LEU A 355 -6.00 -10.97 -12.04
C LEU A 355 -5.96 -9.48 -11.69
N LEU A 356 -4.84 -8.86 -12.07
CA LEU A 356 -4.67 -7.42 -12.18
C LEU A 356 -5.97 -6.79 -12.73
N PRO A 357 -6.56 -5.78 -12.08
CA PRO A 357 -7.70 -5.09 -12.66
C PRO A 357 -7.25 -4.40 -13.95
N SER A 358 -7.62 -4.95 -15.10
CA SER A 358 -7.52 -4.24 -16.37
C SER A 358 -8.65 -3.21 -16.42
N PHE A 359 -8.42 -2.04 -15.82
CA PHE A 359 -9.29 -0.90 -16.05
C PHE A 359 -8.99 -0.33 -17.44
N ASN A 360 -9.95 -0.50 -18.35
CA ASN A 360 -10.00 0.17 -19.63
C ASN A 360 -10.36 1.64 -19.41
N HIS A 361 -9.43 2.43 -18.87
CA HIS A 361 -9.53 3.88 -18.95
C HIS A 361 -9.09 4.31 -20.35
N THR A 362 -9.97 5.02 -21.05
CA THR A 362 -9.70 5.74 -22.30
C THR A 362 -8.83 6.98 -22.05
N THR A 363 -7.88 6.90 -21.11
CA THR A 363 -6.89 7.95 -20.91
C THR A 363 -5.91 7.93 -22.10
N PRO A 364 -5.59 9.09 -22.68
CA PRO A 364 -4.64 9.14 -23.79
C PRO A 364 -3.32 8.54 -23.34
N LYS A 365 -2.86 7.52 -24.05
CA LYS A 365 -1.62 6.79 -23.72
C LYS A 365 -0.44 7.76 -23.69
N LEU A 366 0.01 8.11 -22.49
CA LEU A 366 1.18 8.96 -22.30
C LEU A 366 2.44 8.14 -22.60
N SER A 367 3.29 8.68 -23.46
CA SER A 367 4.57 8.05 -23.82
C SER A 367 5.72 8.83 -23.20
N PRO A 368 6.67 8.19 -22.49
CA PRO A 368 7.84 8.86 -21.96
C PRO A 368 8.66 9.52 -23.07
N LEU A 369 9.13 10.75 -22.83
CA LEU A 369 10.11 11.41 -23.68
C LEU A 369 11.52 11.20 -23.11
N PRO A 370 12.55 11.02 -23.96
CA PRO A 370 13.92 10.87 -23.50
C PRO A 370 14.41 12.14 -22.80
N LEU A 371 15.36 11.97 -21.87
CA LEU A 371 16.02 13.10 -21.23
C LEU A 371 16.70 13.98 -22.30
N MET A 372 16.42 15.28 -22.28
CA MET A 372 17.02 16.24 -23.20
C MET A 372 18.01 17.14 -22.47
N LEU A 373 19.09 17.50 -23.17
CA LEU A 373 20.10 18.41 -22.67
C LEU A 373 20.07 19.73 -23.47
N PRO A 374 20.39 20.86 -22.81
CA PRO A 374 20.58 22.13 -23.50
C PRO A 374 21.77 22.04 -24.47
N SER A 375 21.72 22.80 -25.56
CA SER A 375 22.88 22.92 -26.45
C SER A 375 24.02 23.67 -25.74
N SER A 376 25.26 23.22 -25.96
CA SER A 376 26.48 23.84 -25.42
C SER A 376 26.77 25.25 -25.96
N THR A 377 26.01 25.74 -26.94
CA THR A 377 26.22 27.06 -27.55
C THR A 377 25.20 28.08 -27.02
N ARG A 378 25.68 29.23 -26.52
CA ARG A 378 24.86 30.32 -25.93
C ARG A 378 23.73 30.84 -26.82
N LYS A 379 23.84 30.73 -28.15
CA LYS A 379 22.76 31.11 -29.09
C LYS A 379 21.65 30.06 -29.22
N ARG A 380 21.92 28.79 -28.88
CA ARG A 380 20.96 27.67 -28.92
C ARG A 380 20.43 27.26 -27.54
N SER A 381 20.95 27.83 -26.45
CA SER A 381 20.41 27.64 -25.10
C SER A 381 18.98 28.17 -24.93
N LEU A 382 18.46 28.94 -25.89
CA LEU A 382 17.08 29.40 -25.97
C LEU A 382 16.16 28.49 -26.82
N GLN A 383 16.66 27.35 -27.33
CA GLN A 383 15.86 26.39 -28.12
C GLN A 383 15.08 25.40 -27.24
N GLY A 384 14.63 25.85 -26.08
CA GLY A 384 13.93 25.05 -25.10
C GLY A 384 13.77 25.81 -23.79
N ALA A 385 13.33 25.08 -22.78
CA ALA A 385 13.11 25.64 -21.47
C ALA A 385 13.31 24.63 -20.36
N TRP A 386 13.51 25.16 -19.16
CA TRP A 386 13.68 24.37 -17.95
C TRP A 386 12.40 24.33 -17.14
N PHE A 387 12.08 23.15 -16.63
CA PHE A 387 10.91 22.90 -15.79
C PHE A 387 11.28 22.13 -14.54
N SER A 388 10.57 22.37 -13.45
CA SER A 388 10.77 21.66 -12.18
C SER A 388 9.50 21.68 -11.35
N VAL A 389 9.40 20.77 -10.39
CA VAL A 389 8.23 20.56 -9.54
C VAL A 389 8.61 20.74 -8.08
N ARG A 390 7.71 21.25 -7.25
CA ARG A 390 7.83 21.24 -5.79
C ARG A 390 6.54 20.73 -5.17
N ALA A 391 6.65 19.78 -4.26
CA ALA A 391 5.51 19.27 -3.50
C ALA A 391 5.20 20.15 -2.29
N LEU A 392 3.94 20.18 -1.87
CA LEU A 392 3.45 20.81 -0.66
C LEU A 392 2.50 19.84 0.05
N ASN A 393 2.52 19.83 1.38
CA ASN A 393 1.52 19.10 2.16
C ASN A 393 0.25 19.94 2.36
N ASP A 394 -0.75 19.36 3.02
CA ASP A 394 -2.03 20.02 3.30
C ASP A 394 -1.90 21.27 4.16
N ASP A 395 -0.95 21.30 5.10
CA ASP A 395 -0.63 22.48 5.92
C ASP A 395 0.07 23.60 5.12
N GLY A 396 0.37 23.38 3.84
CA GLY A 396 1.09 24.34 2.99
C GLY A 396 2.59 24.41 3.25
N ARG A 397 3.16 23.44 3.98
CA ARG A 397 4.61 23.31 4.12
C ARG A 397 5.22 22.89 2.78
N HIS A 398 6.22 23.65 2.36
CA HIS A 398 6.92 23.40 1.11
C HIS A 398 7.96 22.28 1.29
N GLY A 399 7.92 21.31 0.39
CA GLY A 399 9.01 20.36 0.20
C GLY A 399 10.20 20.97 -0.55
N LYS A 400 11.20 20.14 -0.83
CA LYS A 400 12.34 20.55 -1.66
C LYS A 400 11.96 20.56 -3.15
N ARG A 401 12.46 21.56 -3.88
CA ARG A 401 12.28 21.66 -5.33
C ARG A 401 13.04 20.56 -6.06
N SER A 402 12.42 19.97 -7.09
CA SER A 402 13.00 18.92 -7.92
C SER A 402 14.26 19.37 -8.66
N LYS A 403 15.00 18.41 -9.23
CA LYS A 403 16.01 18.76 -10.24
C LYS A 403 15.25 19.35 -11.44
N ALA A 404 15.79 20.40 -12.05
CA ALA A 404 15.22 20.95 -13.25
C ALA A 404 15.51 20.03 -14.45
N LEU A 405 14.54 19.92 -15.34
CA LEU A 405 14.67 19.19 -16.61
C LEU A 405 14.54 20.17 -17.78
N PHE A 406 15.29 19.91 -18.85
CA PHE A 406 15.26 20.73 -20.05
C PHE A 406 14.38 20.08 -21.13
N LEU A 407 13.41 20.83 -21.66
CA LEU A 407 12.55 20.43 -22.77
C LEU A 407 12.89 21.27 -24.01
N LYS A 408 13.27 20.62 -25.10
CA LYS A 408 13.55 21.32 -26.37
C LYS A 408 12.26 21.83 -27.02
N SER A 409 12.33 22.99 -27.67
CA SER A 409 11.19 23.56 -28.43
C SER A 409 10.77 22.72 -29.64
N ASN A 410 11.62 21.79 -30.07
CA ASN A 410 11.41 20.88 -31.18
C ASN A 410 11.33 19.41 -30.72
N TRP A 411 10.80 19.18 -29.51
CA TRP A 411 10.70 17.88 -28.86
C TRP A 411 10.11 16.78 -29.77
N PHE A 412 9.20 17.09 -30.70
CA PHE A 412 8.60 16.13 -31.62
C PHE A 412 9.63 15.38 -32.50
N HIS A 413 10.77 16.00 -32.85
CA HIS A 413 11.84 15.31 -33.59
C HIS A 413 12.59 14.25 -32.76
N SER A 414 12.45 14.25 -31.43
CA SER A 414 13.05 13.22 -30.58
C SER A 414 12.26 11.91 -30.58
N LEU A 415 11.03 11.90 -31.13
CA LEU A 415 10.24 10.68 -31.34
C LEU A 415 10.75 9.88 -32.55
N SER A 416 11.28 10.55 -33.58
CA SER A 416 11.78 9.93 -34.81
C SER A 416 13.18 9.31 -34.70
N SER A 417 13.87 9.48 -33.57
CA SER A 417 15.21 8.90 -33.35
C SER A 417 15.18 7.57 -32.56
N GLN A 418 13.99 7.03 -32.27
CA GLN A 418 13.79 5.77 -31.53
C GLN A 418 13.09 4.68 -32.35
N SER A 419 12.82 4.93 -33.64
CA SER A 419 12.27 3.93 -34.57
C SER A 419 13.37 3.21 -35.34
#